data_AF-A0A940ATI0-F1
#
_entry.id   AF-A0A940ATI0-F1
#
_cell.length_a   1.000
_cell.length_b   1.000
_cell.length_c   1.000
_cell.angle_alpha   90.00
_cell.angle_beta   90.00
_cell.angle_gamma   90.00
#
_symmetry.space_group_name_H-M   'P 1'
#
loop_
_entity.id
_entity.type
_entity.pdbx_description
1 polymer ?
#
loop_
_entity_poly.entity_id
_entity_poly.type
_entity_poly.pdbx_seq_one_letter_code
_entity_poly.pdbx_strand_id
1 'polypeptide(L)'
;MCSLRYKLILLSAVSLSALAAFCVEPAKTVDAWRTTVDKSAIERAHVAYTSNVVRCEWAGEDPRVASLMPANVAFSFAVIGDSNSASRVTKTLEETAEAIDPALRKTLEQHGLLNSTLQWLVRSCRPGITNAATYLNANAHPAAFREQDFDAATLKAAARSITGKGLALPVCVKVEYLEGSIPLSKAEPSIDYPDAMPEETFALPFGAGIVLRAPERQRKFRLSAFTFPTQGVATKYVWKASRGVVIRPWPMTLAEVPDRGFAEVTVDAASCGTRADIFVFAQMANGLYGPPAIVSVYNPPLAKRTYAKGKLQSISYLKESKNVPYDIGPIWAPREWRDDFALSGKGRIASFTRTTPGSFTEEPFSAIGELVLSMSSSGMPLVTRKVEYFISPETGTLGYRPVGEEKKYRLGESPFRRSGE
;
A
#
# COMPACT_ATOMS: atom_id res chain seq x y z
N MET A 1 5.59 -67.10 42.76
CA MET A 1 6.39 -65.86 42.61
C MET A 1 5.58 -64.86 41.80
N CYS A 2 4.62 -64.19 42.44
CA CYS A 2 3.75 -63.17 41.81
C CYS A 2 3.06 -62.35 42.93
N SER A 3 3.27 -61.04 42.96
CA SER A 3 2.69 -60.04 43.89
C SER A 3 3.13 -58.67 43.34
N LEU A 4 2.30 -57.67 43.01
CA LEU A 4 0.99 -57.18 43.45
C LEU A 4 1.02 -56.24 44.69
N ARG A 5 1.10 -54.92 44.37
CA ARG A 5 0.55 -53.71 45.04
C ARG A 5 1.34 -52.92 46.11
N TYR A 6 0.99 -51.62 46.12
CA TYR A 6 1.16 -50.53 47.12
C TYR A 6 2.57 -49.92 47.25
N LYS A 7 2.73 -48.60 47.01
CA LYS A 7 2.20 -47.56 47.91
C LYS A 7 1.93 -46.17 47.27
N LEU A 8 0.94 -45.52 47.87
CA LEU A 8 0.64 -44.07 47.88
C LEU A 8 1.58 -43.39 48.93
N ILE A 9 1.82 -42.07 49.03
CA ILE A 9 1.14 -40.84 48.58
C ILE A 9 2.21 -39.68 48.47
N LEU A 10 1.81 -38.49 47.99
CA LEU A 10 2.23 -37.11 48.37
C LEU A 10 3.06 -36.22 47.40
N LEU A 11 2.39 -35.10 47.06
CA LEU A 11 2.85 -33.70 47.00
C LEU A 11 3.59 -33.12 45.76
N SER A 12 2.80 -32.30 45.05
CA SER A 12 3.12 -30.95 44.57
C SER A 12 4.39 -30.74 43.74
N ALA A 13 4.21 -30.72 42.42
CA ALA A 13 4.95 -29.85 41.52
C ALA A 13 3.95 -28.93 40.81
N VAL A 14 4.09 -27.61 40.99
CA VAL A 14 3.32 -26.61 40.24
C VAL A 14 3.68 -26.73 38.77
N SER A 15 2.70 -27.00 37.91
CA SER A 15 2.93 -27.12 36.47
C SER A 15 3.29 -25.76 35.87
N LEU A 16 4.55 -25.61 35.41
CA LEU A 16 4.94 -24.53 34.50
C LEU A 16 4.24 -24.74 33.15
N SER A 17 3.01 -24.26 33.06
CA SER A 17 2.20 -24.23 31.84
C SER A 17 2.02 -22.79 31.39
N ALA A 18 3.13 -22.12 31.07
CA ALA A 18 3.14 -20.74 30.59
C ALA A 18 4.04 -20.61 29.35
N LEU A 19 3.60 -19.81 28.38
CA LEU A 19 4.33 -19.44 27.15
C LEU A 19 4.54 -20.55 26.11
N ALA A 20 3.49 -21.32 25.83
CA ALA A 20 3.24 -21.71 24.44
C ALA A 20 2.78 -20.45 23.68
N ALA A 21 3.72 -19.75 23.02
CA ALA A 21 3.37 -18.67 22.12
C ALA A 21 2.52 -19.24 20.97
N PHE A 22 1.33 -18.68 20.75
CA PHE A 22 0.52 -18.99 19.58
C PHE A 22 1.21 -18.49 18.31
N CYS A 23 2.10 -19.31 17.76
CA CYS A 23 2.59 -19.16 16.40
C CYS A 23 1.47 -19.54 15.43
N VAL A 24 0.56 -18.60 15.18
CA VAL A 24 -0.40 -18.68 14.07
C VAL A 24 0.40 -18.89 12.79
N GLU A 25 0.05 -19.93 12.01
CA GLU A 25 0.75 -20.26 10.77
C GLU A 25 0.71 -19.06 9.80
N PRO A 26 1.87 -18.48 9.41
CA PRO A 26 1.89 -17.27 8.58
C PRO A 26 1.09 -17.42 7.27
N ALA A 27 1.06 -18.63 6.70
CA ALA A 27 0.34 -18.96 5.46
C ALA A 27 -1.15 -18.56 5.49
N LYS A 28 -1.89 -18.87 6.55
CA LYS A 28 -3.34 -18.58 6.63
C LYS A 28 -3.65 -17.08 6.67
N THR A 29 -2.75 -16.30 7.26
CA THR A 29 -2.86 -14.83 7.25
C THR A 29 -2.49 -14.26 5.89
N VAL A 30 -1.50 -14.82 5.19
CA VAL A 30 -1.04 -14.34 3.87
C VAL A 30 -2.17 -14.36 2.83
N ASP A 31 -2.92 -15.45 2.72
CA ASP A 31 -3.95 -15.56 1.67
C ASP A 31 -5.18 -14.69 1.93
N ALA A 32 -5.53 -14.45 3.20
CA ALA A 32 -6.70 -13.68 3.59
C ALA A 32 -6.67 -12.21 3.15
N TRP A 33 -5.50 -11.55 3.22
CA TRP A 33 -5.38 -10.16 2.78
C TRP A 33 -4.92 -10.04 1.31
N ARG A 34 -4.37 -11.09 0.67
CA ARG A 34 -4.13 -11.11 -0.79
C ARG A 34 -5.41 -10.79 -1.58
N THR A 35 -6.56 -11.27 -1.10
CA THR A 35 -7.86 -10.94 -1.69
C THR A 35 -8.33 -9.51 -1.42
N THR A 36 -7.72 -8.74 -0.51
CA THR A 36 -8.07 -7.32 -0.29
C THR A 36 -7.36 -6.35 -1.24
N VAL A 37 -6.25 -6.77 -1.86
CA VAL A 37 -5.30 -5.85 -2.52
C VAL A 37 -5.01 -6.13 -4.00
N ASP A 38 -5.40 -7.31 -4.51
CA ASP A 38 -5.34 -7.57 -5.95
C ASP A 38 -6.18 -6.53 -6.71
N LYS A 39 -5.73 -6.14 -7.91
CA LYS A 39 -6.41 -5.12 -8.72
C LYS A 39 -7.87 -5.47 -8.96
N SER A 40 -8.17 -6.73 -9.32
CA SER A 40 -9.56 -7.15 -9.57
C SER A 40 -10.40 -7.11 -8.28
N ALA A 41 -9.79 -7.37 -7.13
CA ALA A 41 -10.47 -7.30 -5.85
C ALA A 41 -10.76 -5.87 -5.41
N ILE A 42 -9.82 -4.96 -5.64
CA ILE A 42 -9.98 -3.52 -5.38
C ILE A 42 -11.04 -2.93 -6.31
N GLU A 43 -11.08 -3.33 -7.58
CA GLU A 43 -12.17 -2.96 -8.52
C GLU A 43 -13.53 -3.48 -8.01
N ARG A 44 -13.63 -4.75 -7.59
CA ARG A 44 -14.86 -5.28 -6.96
C ARG A 44 -15.23 -4.54 -5.66
N ALA A 45 -14.24 -4.12 -4.86
CA ALA A 45 -14.47 -3.36 -3.63
C ALA A 45 -14.98 -1.94 -3.94
N HIS A 46 -14.45 -1.28 -4.98
CA HIS A 46 -14.93 0.01 -5.45
C HIS A 46 -16.37 -0.06 -5.97
N VAL A 47 -16.70 -1.08 -6.78
CA VAL A 47 -18.08 -1.31 -7.25
C VAL A 47 -19.02 -1.51 -6.05
N ALA A 48 -18.67 -2.38 -5.10
CA ALA A 48 -19.44 -2.59 -3.87
C ALA A 48 -19.63 -1.28 -3.08
N TYR A 49 -18.55 -0.49 -2.93
CA TYR A 49 -18.58 0.80 -2.26
C TYR A 49 -19.59 1.76 -2.90
N THR A 50 -19.52 1.97 -4.23
CA THR A 50 -20.44 2.85 -4.97
C THR A 50 -21.87 2.33 -5.05
N SER A 51 -22.07 1.02 -4.98
CA SER A 51 -23.39 0.36 -5.00
C SER A 51 -24.01 0.19 -3.61
N ASN A 52 -23.46 0.84 -2.57
CA ASN A 52 -23.91 0.76 -1.17
C ASN A 52 -23.88 -0.66 -0.55
N VAL A 53 -23.09 -1.58 -1.11
CA VAL A 53 -22.88 -2.91 -0.55
C VAL A 53 -21.78 -2.84 0.50
N VAL A 54 -22.09 -3.12 1.77
CA VAL A 54 -21.11 -3.18 2.85
C VAL A 54 -20.16 -4.34 2.60
N ARG A 55 -18.86 -4.08 2.61
CA ARG A 55 -17.82 -5.09 2.37
C ARG A 55 -16.75 -5.06 3.46
N CYS A 56 -16.75 -6.10 4.27
CA CYS A 56 -15.71 -6.40 5.24
C CYS A 56 -14.91 -7.62 4.79
N GLU A 57 -13.60 -7.59 4.95
CA GLU A 57 -12.70 -8.69 4.63
C GLU A 57 -11.82 -9.01 5.84
N TRP A 58 -11.60 -10.29 6.09
CA TRP A 58 -10.75 -10.73 7.20
C TRP A 58 -9.27 -10.49 6.84
N ALA A 59 -8.58 -9.72 7.67
CA ALA A 59 -7.17 -9.40 7.50
C ALA A 59 -6.24 -10.40 8.20
N GLY A 60 -6.77 -11.30 9.02
CA GLY A 60 -6.00 -12.19 9.89
C GLY A 60 -6.10 -11.81 11.38
N GLU A 61 -5.50 -12.65 12.22
CA GLU A 61 -5.50 -12.48 13.69
C GLU A 61 -4.39 -11.53 14.19
N ASP A 62 -3.28 -11.41 13.45
CA ASP A 62 -2.10 -10.66 13.89
C ASP A 62 -2.30 -9.13 13.75
N PRO A 63 -2.23 -8.35 14.85
CA PRO A 63 -2.36 -6.89 14.80
C PRO A 63 -1.32 -6.18 13.92
N ARG A 64 -0.21 -6.84 13.57
CA ARG A 64 0.85 -6.29 12.72
C ARG A 64 0.45 -6.22 11.24
N VAL A 65 -0.57 -6.95 10.79
CA VAL A 65 -0.99 -6.97 9.37
C VAL A 65 -1.28 -5.56 8.85
N ALA A 66 -1.94 -4.70 9.64
CA ALA A 66 -2.25 -3.31 9.23
C ALA A 66 -1.01 -2.48 8.81
N SER A 67 0.17 -2.79 9.35
CA SER A 67 1.45 -2.12 9.01
C SER A 67 2.16 -2.73 7.80
N LEU A 68 1.67 -3.88 7.32
CA LEU A 68 2.30 -4.70 6.29
C LEU A 68 1.47 -4.80 5.01
N MET A 69 0.15 -4.53 5.10
CA MET A 69 -0.71 -4.29 3.94
C MET A 69 -0.10 -3.19 3.05
N PRO A 70 -0.03 -3.39 1.72
CA PRO A 70 0.57 -2.43 0.80
C PRO A 70 -0.30 -1.21 0.52
N ALA A 71 -1.61 -1.32 0.73
CA ALA A 71 -2.53 -0.20 0.59
C ALA A 71 -3.53 -0.11 1.74
N ASN A 72 -3.90 1.12 2.06
CA ASN A 72 -5.01 1.49 2.93
C ASN A 72 -6.22 1.79 2.03
N VAL A 73 -7.08 0.78 1.87
CA VAL A 73 -8.15 0.79 0.87
C VAL A 73 -9.41 1.42 1.46
N ALA A 74 -9.74 2.65 1.03
CA ALA A 74 -10.90 3.39 1.54
C ALA A 74 -12.28 2.78 1.17
N PHE A 75 -12.30 1.83 0.22
CA PHE A 75 -13.53 1.22 -0.32
C PHE A 75 -14.08 0.05 0.53
N SER A 76 -13.31 -0.48 1.48
CA SER A 76 -13.68 -1.67 2.26
C SER A 76 -13.21 -1.58 3.72
N PHE A 77 -13.68 -2.51 4.55
CA PHE A 77 -13.19 -2.67 5.92
C PHE A 77 -12.35 -3.94 6.02
N ALA A 78 -11.02 -3.81 6.03
CA ALA A 78 -10.16 -4.92 6.44
C ALA A 78 -10.23 -5.06 7.98
N VAL A 79 -10.54 -6.26 8.48
CA VAL A 79 -10.85 -6.52 9.90
C VAL A 79 -9.88 -7.54 10.49
N ILE A 80 -9.18 -7.13 11.55
CA ILE A 80 -8.28 -7.95 12.36
C ILE A 80 -9.07 -8.59 13.51
N GLY A 81 -8.90 -9.90 13.66
CA GLY A 81 -9.54 -10.74 14.68
C GLY A 81 -9.55 -12.20 14.23
N ASP A 82 -10.39 -13.06 14.84
CA ASP A 82 -10.64 -14.41 14.33
C ASP A 82 -11.34 -14.41 12.95
N SER A 83 -11.37 -15.56 12.28
CA SER A 83 -11.92 -15.73 10.93
C SER A 83 -13.39 -15.32 10.76
N ASN A 84 -14.18 -15.24 11.84
CA ASN A 84 -15.58 -14.81 11.81
C ASN A 84 -15.75 -13.30 12.06
N SER A 85 -14.69 -12.59 12.48
CA SER A 85 -14.75 -11.16 12.84
C SER A 85 -15.29 -10.28 11.72
N ALA A 86 -14.91 -10.54 10.48
CA ALA A 86 -15.41 -9.79 9.32
C ALA A 86 -16.94 -9.91 9.16
N SER A 87 -17.52 -11.09 9.44
CA SER A 87 -18.98 -11.30 9.41
C SER A 87 -19.69 -10.56 10.55
N ARG A 88 -19.13 -10.60 11.77
CA ARG A 88 -19.67 -9.87 12.93
C ARG A 88 -19.63 -8.34 12.72
N VAL A 89 -18.56 -7.85 12.10
CA VAL A 89 -18.44 -6.43 11.70
C VAL A 89 -19.43 -6.06 10.59
N THR A 90 -19.60 -6.87 9.54
CA THR A 90 -20.62 -6.64 8.51
C THR A 90 -22.00 -6.46 9.13
N LYS A 91 -22.42 -7.41 9.99
CA LYS A 91 -23.70 -7.30 10.71
C LYS A 91 -23.81 -6.01 11.54
N THR A 92 -22.74 -5.64 12.22
CA THR A 92 -22.70 -4.40 13.02
C THR A 92 -22.88 -3.14 12.16
N LEU A 93 -22.31 -3.14 10.94
CA LEU A 93 -22.46 -2.05 9.98
C LEU A 93 -23.84 -2.02 9.33
N GLU A 94 -24.46 -3.17 9.08
CA GLU A 94 -25.85 -3.29 8.63
C GLU A 94 -26.82 -2.72 9.70
N GLU A 95 -26.69 -3.16 10.96
CA GLU A 95 -27.47 -2.60 12.09
C GLU A 95 -27.21 -1.10 12.30
N THR A 96 -26.01 -0.60 11.96
CA THR A 96 -25.67 0.82 11.99
C THR A 96 -26.35 1.59 10.85
N ALA A 97 -26.40 1.03 9.64
CA ALA A 97 -27.13 1.60 8.51
C ALA A 97 -28.64 1.64 8.77
N GLU A 98 -29.21 0.62 9.43
CA GLU A 98 -30.61 0.60 9.90
C GLU A 98 -30.92 1.65 10.98
N ALA A 99 -29.91 2.10 11.73
CA ALA A 99 -30.07 3.13 12.74
C ALA A 99 -30.03 4.57 12.19
N ILE A 100 -29.67 4.76 10.91
CA ILE A 100 -29.79 6.06 10.21
C ILE A 100 -31.28 6.37 9.97
N ASP A 101 -31.68 7.63 10.07
CA ASP A 101 -33.03 8.08 9.71
C ASP A 101 -33.46 7.51 8.32
N PRO A 102 -34.64 6.90 8.17
CA PRO A 102 -35.01 6.21 6.92
C PRO A 102 -35.04 7.11 5.67
N ALA A 103 -35.41 8.40 5.82
CA ALA A 103 -35.42 9.32 4.69
C ALA A 103 -33.99 9.70 4.29
N LEU A 104 -33.14 10.00 5.27
CA LEU A 104 -31.72 10.25 5.07
C LEU A 104 -30.98 9.04 4.48
N ARG A 105 -31.24 7.83 4.99
CA ARG A 105 -30.68 6.58 4.46
C ARG A 105 -31.00 6.41 2.99
N LYS A 106 -32.27 6.62 2.59
CA LYS A 106 -32.70 6.55 1.20
C LYS A 106 -31.94 7.57 0.32
N THR A 107 -31.73 8.80 0.80
CA THR A 107 -30.91 9.80 0.09
C THR A 107 -29.45 9.37 -0.04
N LEU A 108 -28.84 8.81 1.02
CA LEU A 108 -27.48 8.28 0.97
C LEU A 108 -27.35 7.14 -0.04
N GLU A 109 -28.30 6.20 -0.04
CA GLU A 109 -28.35 5.09 -0.99
C GLU A 109 -28.50 5.59 -2.44
N GLN A 110 -29.42 6.52 -2.70
CA GLN A 110 -29.64 7.14 -4.03
C GLN A 110 -28.40 7.85 -4.59
N HIS A 111 -27.50 8.35 -3.72
CA HIS A 111 -26.26 9.03 -4.13
C HIS A 111 -24.99 8.18 -4.01
N GLY A 112 -25.08 6.90 -3.64
CA GLY A 112 -23.90 6.03 -3.46
C GLY A 112 -23.00 6.46 -2.29
N LEU A 113 -23.60 7.02 -1.23
CA LEU A 113 -22.92 7.59 -0.06
C LEU A 113 -23.10 6.80 1.24
N LEU A 114 -23.87 5.69 1.24
CA LEU A 114 -24.12 4.93 2.48
C LEU A 114 -22.81 4.36 3.05
N ASN A 115 -22.02 3.67 2.22
CA ASN A 115 -20.72 3.11 2.61
C ASN A 115 -19.73 4.18 3.07
N SER A 116 -19.73 5.34 2.41
CA SER A 116 -18.92 6.51 2.78
C SER A 116 -19.29 7.05 4.15
N THR A 117 -20.59 7.08 4.46
CA THR A 117 -21.13 7.49 5.76
C THR A 117 -20.76 6.49 6.84
N LEU A 118 -20.81 5.19 6.56
CA LEU A 118 -20.36 4.14 7.48
C LEU A 118 -18.83 4.22 7.73
N GLN A 119 -18.01 4.43 6.71
CA GLN A 119 -16.56 4.67 6.85
C GLN A 119 -16.29 5.90 7.72
N TRP A 120 -17.02 7.00 7.50
CA TRP A 120 -16.92 8.21 8.31
C TRP A 120 -17.33 7.97 9.77
N LEU A 121 -18.45 7.28 10.01
CA LEU A 121 -18.93 6.93 11.36
C LEU A 121 -17.90 6.10 12.11
N VAL A 122 -17.43 4.99 11.53
CA VAL A 122 -16.41 4.12 12.14
C VAL A 122 -15.16 4.92 12.48
N ARG A 123 -14.64 5.72 11.53
CA ARG A 123 -13.40 6.49 11.75
C ARG A 123 -13.57 7.62 12.78
N SER A 124 -14.76 8.18 12.90
CA SER A 124 -15.09 9.24 13.87
C SER A 124 -15.39 8.73 15.27
N CYS A 125 -15.97 7.53 15.40
CA CYS A 125 -16.39 6.93 16.67
C CYS A 125 -15.31 6.08 17.36
N ARG A 126 -14.13 5.95 16.75
CA ARG A 126 -13.08 5.05 17.26
C ARG A 126 -12.46 5.54 18.57
N PRO A 127 -12.00 4.63 19.45
CA PRO A 127 -11.39 4.98 20.72
C PRO A 127 -10.26 6.01 20.56
N GLY A 128 -10.34 7.13 21.29
CA GLY A 128 -9.39 8.23 21.24
C GLY A 128 -9.66 9.29 20.16
N ILE A 129 -10.64 9.09 19.26
CA ILE A 129 -11.10 10.11 18.33
C ILE A 129 -12.20 10.92 19.01
N THR A 130 -11.93 12.19 19.27
CA THR A 130 -12.81 13.07 20.09
C THR A 130 -13.07 14.44 19.45
N ASN A 131 -12.30 14.80 18.43
CA ASN A 131 -12.38 16.09 17.75
C ASN A 131 -11.73 16.03 16.36
N ALA A 132 -11.93 17.09 15.55
CA ALA A 132 -11.39 17.17 14.19
C ALA A 132 -9.86 17.00 14.11
N ALA A 133 -9.08 17.49 15.08
CA ALA A 133 -7.63 17.31 15.07
C ALA A 133 -7.23 15.85 15.27
N THR A 134 -7.93 15.11 16.14
CA THR A 134 -7.74 13.66 16.29
C THR A 134 -8.21 12.87 15.08
N TYR A 135 -9.32 13.28 14.44
CA TYR A 135 -9.82 12.65 13.21
C TYR A 135 -8.84 12.79 12.05
N LEU A 136 -8.28 13.99 11.82
CA LEU A 136 -7.34 14.24 10.72
C LEU A 136 -5.95 13.56 10.88
N ASN A 137 -5.74 12.76 11.94
CA ASN A 137 -4.49 12.04 12.17
C ASN A 137 -4.57 10.59 11.64
N ALA A 138 -3.43 10.05 11.19
CA ALA A 138 -3.34 8.68 10.66
C ALA A 138 -3.89 7.60 11.63
N ASN A 139 -3.89 7.85 12.94
CA ASN A 139 -4.49 6.95 13.94
C ASN A 139 -6.00 6.70 13.73
N ALA A 140 -6.75 7.67 13.20
CA ALA A 140 -8.16 7.50 12.82
C ALA A 140 -8.32 6.67 11.54
N HIS A 141 -7.25 6.56 10.74
CA HIS A 141 -7.25 6.00 9.39
C HIS A 141 -6.33 4.79 9.21
N PRO A 142 -6.49 3.70 9.98
CA PRO A 142 -5.70 2.48 9.77
C PRO A 142 -6.12 1.79 8.47
N ALA A 143 -5.20 1.00 7.90
CA ALA A 143 -5.46 0.15 6.74
C ALA A 143 -6.30 -1.09 7.07
N ALA A 144 -6.21 -1.58 8.32
CA ALA A 144 -7.12 -2.57 8.87
C ALA A 144 -7.52 -2.19 10.30
N PHE A 145 -8.80 -2.36 10.58
CA PHE A 145 -9.43 -2.10 11.87
C PHE A 145 -9.39 -3.36 12.73
N ARG A 146 -9.48 -3.23 14.05
CA ARG A 146 -9.77 -4.36 14.95
C ARG A 146 -11.28 -4.47 15.13
N GLU A 147 -11.79 -5.64 15.47
CA GLU A 147 -13.22 -5.79 15.78
C GLU A 147 -13.72 -4.80 16.86
N GLN A 148 -12.91 -4.55 17.89
CA GLN A 148 -13.18 -3.55 18.94
C GLN A 148 -13.29 -2.08 18.45
N ASP A 149 -12.92 -1.78 17.20
CA ASP A 149 -13.14 -0.46 16.59
C ASP A 149 -14.62 -0.26 16.16
N PHE A 150 -15.44 -1.32 16.18
CA PHE A 150 -16.84 -1.34 15.76
C PHE A 150 -17.81 -1.49 16.94
N ASP A 151 -17.74 -0.60 17.92
CA ASP A 151 -18.70 -0.61 19.04
C ASP A 151 -20.12 -0.30 18.54
N ALA A 152 -20.97 -1.34 18.51
CA ALA A 152 -22.30 -1.28 17.92
C ALA A 152 -23.22 -0.27 18.60
N ALA A 153 -23.07 -0.02 19.91
CA ALA A 153 -23.88 0.95 20.63
C ALA A 153 -23.51 2.39 20.23
N THR A 154 -22.22 2.70 20.22
CA THR A 154 -21.66 4.00 19.82
C THR A 154 -21.98 4.30 18.35
N LEU A 155 -21.77 3.33 17.45
CA LEU A 155 -22.06 3.50 16.02
C LEU A 155 -23.55 3.76 15.76
N LYS A 156 -24.46 2.99 16.39
CA LYS A 156 -25.91 3.21 16.25
C LYS A 156 -26.38 4.51 16.88
N ALA A 157 -25.78 4.96 17.99
CA ALA A 157 -26.06 6.26 18.58
C ALA A 157 -25.61 7.41 17.66
N ALA A 158 -24.41 7.31 17.09
CA ALA A 158 -23.88 8.28 16.14
C ALA A 158 -24.70 8.33 14.85
N ALA A 159 -25.09 7.18 14.29
CA ALA A 159 -25.95 7.07 13.12
C ALA A 159 -27.30 7.80 13.30
N ARG A 160 -27.95 7.62 14.45
CA ARG A 160 -29.20 8.31 14.83
C ARG A 160 -29.03 9.83 15.00
N SER A 161 -27.82 10.28 15.32
CA SER A 161 -27.51 11.71 15.50
C SER A 161 -27.29 12.46 14.18
N ILE A 162 -27.18 11.76 13.04
CA ILE A 162 -27.03 12.39 11.73
C ILE A 162 -28.36 13.02 11.32
N THR A 163 -28.51 14.33 11.51
CA THR A 163 -29.72 15.04 11.09
C THR A 163 -29.64 15.48 9.63
N GLY A 164 -30.58 15.02 8.80
CA GLY A 164 -30.72 15.45 7.40
C GLY A 164 -31.01 16.96 7.23
N LYS A 165 -31.27 17.68 8.33
CA LYS A 165 -31.26 19.14 8.40
C LYS A 165 -30.03 19.57 9.21
N GLY A 166 -29.04 20.17 8.55
CA GLY A 166 -27.87 20.80 9.17
C GLY A 166 -26.55 20.01 9.08
N LEU A 167 -26.59 18.67 9.03
CA LEU A 167 -25.45 17.93 8.50
C LEU A 167 -25.56 17.91 6.97
N ALA A 168 -24.71 18.70 6.30
CA ALA A 168 -24.39 18.39 4.93
C ALA A 168 -23.81 16.96 4.90
N LEU A 169 -24.36 16.10 4.02
CA LEU A 169 -23.98 14.69 3.92
C LEU A 169 -22.45 14.56 3.90
N PRO A 170 -21.84 13.56 4.56
CA PRO A 170 -20.38 13.40 4.56
C PRO A 170 -19.91 13.12 3.12
N VAL A 171 -19.42 14.16 2.45
CA VAL A 171 -18.99 14.10 1.06
C VAL A 171 -17.73 13.24 0.94
N CYS A 172 -17.68 12.42 -0.10
CA CYS A 172 -16.44 11.75 -0.44
C CYS A 172 -15.47 12.77 -1.04
N VAL A 173 -14.18 12.59 -0.77
CA VAL A 173 -13.12 13.15 -1.63
C VAL A 173 -12.80 12.15 -2.71
N LYS A 174 -12.82 12.59 -3.97
CA LYS A 174 -12.16 11.91 -5.07
C LYS A 174 -10.74 12.44 -5.24
N VAL A 175 -9.82 11.58 -5.63
CA VAL A 175 -8.42 11.91 -5.95
C VAL A 175 -8.09 11.41 -7.35
N GLU A 176 -7.44 12.25 -8.14
CA GLU A 176 -6.96 11.95 -9.49
C GLU A 176 -5.50 12.38 -9.59
N TYR A 177 -4.65 11.55 -10.21
CA TYR A 177 -3.34 12.02 -10.62
C TYR A 177 -3.49 13.01 -11.77
N LEU A 178 -2.73 14.10 -11.73
CA LEU A 178 -2.65 15.00 -12.89
C LEU A 178 -1.98 14.30 -14.07
N GLU A 179 -2.30 14.70 -15.29
CA GLU A 179 -1.69 14.14 -16.49
C GLU A 179 -0.15 14.24 -16.44
N GLY A 180 0.53 13.22 -16.96
CA GLY A 180 2.00 13.11 -16.89
C GLY A 180 2.59 12.98 -15.48
N SER A 181 1.77 12.84 -14.43
CA SER A 181 2.25 12.97 -13.04
C SER A 181 2.44 11.64 -12.29
N ILE A 182 2.32 10.47 -12.94
CA ILE A 182 2.58 9.15 -12.31
C ILE A 182 3.84 8.51 -12.88
N PRO A 183 4.98 8.60 -12.16
CA PRO A 183 5.52 9.82 -11.56
C PRO A 183 5.86 10.86 -12.65
N LEU A 184 6.44 12.01 -12.28
CA LEU A 184 7.08 12.93 -13.24
C LEU A 184 8.26 12.30 -14.02
N SER A 185 8.66 11.08 -13.64
CA SER A 185 9.52 10.17 -14.38
C SER A 185 8.89 8.77 -14.33
N LYS A 186 8.22 8.34 -15.40
CA LYS A 186 7.66 6.97 -15.52
C LYS A 186 8.78 5.95 -15.43
N ALA A 187 8.85 5.26 -14.30
CA ALA A 187 9.73 4.12 -14.15
C ALA A 187 9.15 2.94 -14.93
N GLU A 188 9.89 2.45 -15.91
CA GLU A 188 9.45 1.45 -16.87
C GLU A 188 9.79 0.03 -16.36
N PRO A 189 8.80 -0.90 -16.30
CA PRO A 189 9.06 -2.29 -15.96
C PRO A 189 10.13 -2.90 -16.84
N SER A 190 10.97 -3.76 -16.26
CA SER A 190 12.06 -4.47 -16.92
C SER A 190 13.18 -3.58 -17.50
N ILE A 191 13.09 -2.26 -17.35
CA ILE A 191 14.13 -1.28 -17.74
C ILE A 191 14.71 -0.62 -16.48
N ASP A 192 13.88 0.04 -15.69
CA ASP A 192 14.33 0.74 -14.48
C ASP A 192 14.38 -0.16 -13.25
N TYR A 193 13.68 -1.30 -13.29
CA TYR A 193 13.66 -2.25 -12.18
C TYR A 193 13.40 -3.70 -12.63
N PRO A 194 13.87 -4.68 -11.86
CA PRO A 194 13.64 -6.09 -12.15
C PRO A 194 12.22 -6.51 -11.74
N ASP A 195 11.26 -6.26 -12.61
CA ASP A 195 9.87 -6.74 -12.55
C ASP A 195 9.20 -6.54 -13.92
N ALA A 196 8.12 -7.27 -14.18
CA ALA A 196 7.22 -7.04 -15.32
C ALA A 196 6.02 -6.14 -14.95
N MET A 197 5.71 -6.01 -13.66
CA MET A 197 4.57 -5.22 -13.19
C MET A 197 4.87 -3.71 -13.09
N PRO A 198 3.90 -2.82 -13.37
CA PRO A 198 4.02 -1.39 -13.08
C PRO A 198 4.18 -1.10 -11.58
N GLU A 199 4.67 0.11 -11.26
CA GLU A 199 4.64 0.63 -9.88
C GLU A 199 3.21 0.93 -9.42
N GLU A 200 2.33 1.43 -10.29
CA GLU A 200 0.91 1.59 -9.96
C GLU A 200 0.23 0.23 -9.85
N THR A 201 -0.36 -0.07 -8.69
CA THR A 201 -1.17 -1.28 -8.47
C THR A 201 -2.65 -1.03 -8.79
N PHE A 202 -3.15 0.17 -8.47
CA PHE A 202 -4.49 0.63 -8.81
C PHE A 202 -4.58 2.16 -8.72
N ALA A 203 -5.47 2.74 -9.50
CA ALA A 203 -5.89 4.15 -9.39
C ALA A 203 -7.41 4.21 -9.55
N LEU A 204 -8.13 4.49 -8.45
CA LEU A 204 -9.58 4.56 -8.42
C LEU A 204 -10.05 5.83 -7.69
N PRO A 205 -11.29 6.30 -7.90
CA PRO A 205 -11.69 7.64 -7.48
C PRO A 205 -11.45 7.98 -6.01
N PHE A 206 -11.68 7.06 -5.05
CA PHE A 206 -11.48 7.34 -3.62
C PHE A 206 -10.14 6.82 -3.06
N GLY A 207 -9.22 6.36 -3.92
CA GLY A 207 -7.88 5.94 -3.49
C GLY A 207 -7.04 5.24 -4.56
N ALA A 208 -5.72 5.27 -4.37
CA ALA A 208 -4.74 4.70 -5.30
C ALA A 208 -3.61 3.98 -4.54
N GLY A 209 -2.90 3.07 -5.23
CA GLY A 209 -1.77 2.31 -4.70
C GLY A 209 -0.56 2.35 -5.62
N ILE A 210 0.61 2.60 -5.03
CA ILE A 210 1.91 2.59 -5.70
C ILE A 210 2.84 1.65 -4.93
N VAL A 211 3.65 0.86 -5.63
CA VAL A 211 4.77 0.09 -5.08
C VAL A 211 6.08 0.70 -5.54
N LEU A 212 6.98 1.02 -4.60
CA LEU A 212 8.33 1.47 -4.90
C LEU A 212 9.16 0.29 -5.39
N ARG A 213 9.19 0.07 -6.71
CA ARG A 213 10.03 -0.91 -7.41
C ARG A 213 11.36 -0.30 -7.84
N ALA A 214 11.30 0.86 -8.49
CA ALA A 214 12.43 1.54 -9.10
C ALA A 214 13.48 2.05 -8.08
N PRO A 215 14.76 2.18 -8.48
CA PRO A 215 15.88 2.45 -7.58
C PRO A 215 15.93 3.89 -7.05
N GLU A 216 15.24 4.85 -7.67
CA GLU A 216 15.29 6.25 -7.24
C GLU A 216 14.78 6.37 -5.81
N ARG A 217 15.50 7.15 -5.00
CA ARG A 217 15.16 7.36 -3.59
C ARG A 217 13.80 8.02 -3.38
N GLN A 218 13.40 8.90 -4.30
CA GLN A 218 12.16 9.68 -4.18
C GLN A 218 11.22 9.37 -5.34
N ARG A 219 9.92 9.27 -5.04
CA ARG A 219 8.86 9.42 -6.04
C ARG A 219 8.21 10.79 -5.90
N LYS A 220 7.93 11.42 -7.03
CA LYS A 220 7.23 12.70 -7.12
C LYS A 220 6.05 12.58 -8.06
N PHE A 221 4.88 12.92 -7.56
CA PHE A 221 3.63 12.91 -8.31
C PHE A 221 2.75 14.10 -7.88
N ARG A 222 1.78 14.43 -8.71
CA ARG A 222 0.82 15.52 -8.46
C ARG A 222 -0.58 14.96 -8.43
N LEU A 223 -1.35 15.40 -7.44
CA LEU A 223 -2.72 14.99 -7.20
C LEU A 223 -3.64 16.20 -7.33
N SER A 224 -4.82 15.98 -7.92
CA SER A 224 -5.98 16.83 -7.71
C SER A 224 -7.02 16.10 -6.88
N ALA A 225 -7.82 16.85 -6.13
CA ALA A 225 -8.90 16.32 -5.31
C ALA A 225 -10.16 17.17 -5.44
N PHE A 226 -11.32 16.53 -5.42
CA PHE A 226 -12.64 17.18 -5.51
C PHE A 226 -13.70 16.40 -4.74
N THR A 227 -14.83 17.03 -4.43
CA THR A 227 -15.93 16.38 -3.72
C THR A 227 -16.83 15.56 -4.65
N PHE A 228 -17.49 14.55 -4.06
CA PHE A 228 -18.49 13.71 -4.69
C PHE A 228 -19.67 13.48 -3.73
N PRO A 229 -20.94 13.44 -4.20
CA PRO A 229 -21.40 13.50 -5.60
C PRO A 229 -21.30 14.89 -6.23
N THR A 230 -21.43 15.96 -5.44
CA THR A 230 -21.44 17.34 -5.91
C THR A 230 -20.03 17.94 -5.79
N GLN A 231 -19.53 18.59 -6.85
CA GLN A 231 -18.30 19.39 -6.80
C GLN A 231 -18.58 20.75 -6.13
N GLY A 232 -17.55 21.43 -5.63
CA GLY A 232 -17.66 22.79 -5.06
C GLY A 232 -18.30 22.91 -3.68
N VAL A 233 -18.71 21.81 -3.05
CA VAL A 233 -19.31 21.81 -1.70
C VAL A 233 -18.28 21.79 -0.57
N ALA A 234 -17.01 21.54 -0.87
CA ALA A 234 -15.91 21.72 0.08
C ALA A 234 -15.52 23.19 0.22
N THR A 235 -15.43 23.67 1.45
CA THR A 235 -14.82 24.98 1.74
C THR A 235 -13.29 24.92 1.73
N LYS A 236 -12.72 23.72 1.91
CA LYS A 236 -11.26 23.50 1.95
C LYS A 236 -10.90 22.04 1.72
N TYR A 237 -9.81 21.79 0.99
CA TYR A 237 -9.13 20.49 0.99
C TYR A 237 -7.98 20.50 2.00
N VAL A 238 -7.98 19.51 2.91
CA VAL A 238 -6.92 19.32 3.91
C VAL A 238 -6.12 18.08 3.55
N TRP A 239 -4.83 18.27 3.33
CA TRP A 239 -3.88 17.21 2.99
C TRP A 239 -3.10 16.81 4.23
N LYS A 240 -2.98 15.50 4.47
CA LYS A 240 -2.20 14.90 5.57
C LYS A 240 -1.43 13.72 5.02
N ALA A 241 -0.33 13.35 5.69
CA ALA A 241 0.38 12.14 5.38
C ALA A 241 1.06 11.54 6.60
N SER A 242 1.41 10.28 6.46
CA SER A 242 2.31 9.54 7.34
C SER A 242 3.78 9.96 7.14
N ARG A 243 4.68 9.31 7.90
CA ARG A 243 6.13 9.53 7.87
C ARG A 243 6.71 9.34 6.45
N GLY A 244 7.71 10.16 6.11
CA GLY A 244 8.48 10.04 4.86
C GLY A 244 7.79 10.61 3.62
N VAL A 245 6.69 11.35 3.80
CA VAL A 245 6.01 12.11 2.75
C VAL A 245 6.19 13.61 3.01
N VAL A 246 6.44 14.36 1.93
CA VAL A 246 6.34 15.82 1.90
C VAL A 246 5.24 16.20 0.94
N ILE A 247 4.26 16.96 1.42
CA ILE A 247 3.19 17.54 0.61
C ILE A 247 3.45 19.04 0.45
N ARG A 248 3.37 19.56 -0.77
CA ARG A 248 3.38 20.99 -1.07
C ARG A 248 2.10 21.38 -1.82
N PRO A 249 1.51 22.56 -1.55
CA PRO A 249 0.49 23.12 -2.45
C PRO A 249 1.05 23.21 -3.87
N TRP A 250 0.30 22.75 -4.87
CA TRP A 250 0.69 22.89 -6.27
C TRP A 250 0.03 24.15 -6.85
N PRO A 251 0.79 25.10 -7.44
CA PRO A 251 0.26 26.40 -7.85
C PRO A 251 -0.44 26.36 -9.23
N MET A 252 -1.29 25.35 -9.48
CA MET A 252 -2.44 25.59 -10.36
C MET A 252 -3.38 26.52 -9.60
N THR A 253 -3.77 27.62 -10.23
CA THR A 253 -4.53 28.64 -9.51
C THR A 253 -5.98 28.17 -9.33
N LEU A 254 -6.57 28.44 -8.16
CA LEU A 254 -7.99 28.20 -7.90
C LEU A 254 -8.91 28.91 -8.93
N ALA A 255 -8.40 29.93 -9.63
CA ALA A 255 -9.08 30.57 -10.75
C ALA A 255 -9.30 29.67 -11.97
N GLU A 256 -8.48 28.62 -12.16
CA GLU A 256 -8.59 27.68 -13.28
C GLU A 256 -9.60 26.57 -13.00
N VAL A 257 -9.66 26.05 -11.77
CA VAL A 257 -10.66 25.06 -11.32
C VAL A 257 -10.99 25.28 -9.83
N PRO A 258 -11.99 26.12 -9.49
CA PRO A 258 -12.25 26.54 -8.10
C PRO A 258 -12.68 25.40 -7.17
N ASP A 259 -13.28 24.34 -7.74
CA ASP A 259 -13.83 23.20 -7.01
C ASP A 259 -12.79 22.09 -6.74
N ARG A 260 -11.50 22.33 -7.03
CA ARG A 260 -10.41 21.36 -6.87
C ARG A 260 -9.33 21.85 -5.90
N GLY A 261 -8.81 20.93 -5.09
CA GLY A 261 -7.54 21.08 -4.37
C GLY A 261 -6.40 20.42 -5.15
N PHE A 262 -5.20 21.00 -5.12
CA PHE A 262 -4.02 20.48 -5.82
C PHE A 262 -2.80 20.36 -4.89
N ALA A 263 -2.05 19.27 -5.03
CA ALA A 263 -0.84 19.02 -4.25
C ALA A 263 0.26 18.32 -5.07
N GLU A 264 1.50 18.75 -4.85
CA GLU A 264 2.69 17.95 -5.18
C GLU A 264 3.06 17.10 -3.97
N VAL A 265 3.23 15.80 -4.21
CA VAL A 265 3.62 14.81 -3.21
C VAL A 265 5.01 14.28 -3.55
N THR A 266 5.91 14.31 -2.57
CA THR A 266 7.21 13.63 -2.61
C THR A 266 7.24 12.54 -1.54
N VAL A 267 7.52 11.29 -1.91
CA VAL A 267 7.72 10.17 -0.96
C VAL A 267 9.19 9.75 -1.00
N ASP A 268 9.86 9.66 0.15
CA ASP A 268 11.26 9.24 0.28
C ASP A 268 11.36 7.81 0.85
N ALA A 269 11.77 6.88 -0.03
CA ALA A 269 11.94 5.45 0.23
C ALA A 269 12.88 5.14 1.41
N ALA A 270 13.82 6.04 1.73
CA ALA A 270 14.73 5.87 2.86
C ALA A 270 14.07 6.18 4.22
N SER A 271 12.85 6.74 4.24
CA SER A 271 12.23 7.27 5.45
C SER A 271 10.78 6.87 5.70
N CYS A 272 10.05 6.40 4.68
CA CYS A 272 8.62 6.05 4.74
C CYS A 272 8.29 4.72 5.45
N GLY A 273 9.29 3.94 5.88
CA GLY A 273 9.04 2.62 6.47
C GLY A 273 8.52 1.63 5.42
N THR A 274 7.51 0.82 5.78
CA THR A 274 6.90 -0.18 4.87
C THR A 274 5.78 0.39 3.99
N ARG A 275 5.05 1.40 4.46
CA ARG A 275 3.99 2.08 3.69
C ARG A 275 3.88 3.53 4.13
N ALA A 276 3.77 4.43 3.15
CA ALA A 276 3.35 5.80 3.35
C ALA A 276 1.92 6.00 2.84
N ASP A 277 1.02 6.44 3.72
CA ASP A 277 -0.33 6.88 3.37
C ASP A 277 -0.40 8.41 3.24
N ILE A 278 -1.07 8.88 2.19
CA ILE A 278 -1.48 10.27 1.95
C ILE A 278 -3.00 10.34 2.03
N PHE A 279 -3.52 11.18 2.92
CA PHE A 279 -4.94 11.36 3.19
C PHE A 279 -5.40 12.73 2.70
N VAL A 280 -6.52 12.77 1.98
CA VAL A 280 -7.11 14.01 1.47
C VAL A 280 -8.53 14.14 1.96
N PHE A 281 -8.81 15.19 2.74
CA PHE A 281 -10.12 15.44 3.36
C PHE A 281 -10.77 16.67 2.74
N ALA A 282 -12.10 16.63 2.58
CA ALA A 282 -12.90 17.81 2.30
C ALA A 282 -13.50 18.33 3.62
N GLN A 283 -13.30 19.61 3.90
CA GLN A 283 -14.02 20.33 4.94
C GLN A 283 -15.33 20.89 4.36
N MET A 284 -16.43 20.68 5.07
CA MET A 284 -17.76 21.20 4.71
C MET A 284 -18.01 22.56 5.34
N ALA A 285 -19.06 23.25 4.88
CA ALA A 285 -19.45 24.57 5.40
C ALA A 285 -19.79 24.57 6.92
N ASN A 286 -20.23 23.44 7.47
CA ASN A 286 -20.47 23.25 8.91
C ASN A 286 -19.19 22.88 9.70
N GLY A 287 -18.01 22.93 9.07
CA GLY A 287 -16.70 22.66 9.67
C GLY A 287 -16.33 21.18 9.78
N LEU A 288 -17.25 20.25 9.50
CA LEU A 288 -17.00 18.81 9.54
C LEU A 288 -16.14 18.34 8.36
N TYR A 289 -15.54 17.16 8.53
CA TYR A 289 -14.71 16.50 7.51
C TYR A 289 -15.36 15.19 7.06
N GLY A 290 -15.41 14.97 5.75
CA GLY A 290 -15.82 13.67 5.17
C GLY A 290 -14.77 12.56 5.36
N PRO A 291 -15.04 11.33 4.90
CA PRO A 291 -14.03 10.27 4.82
C PRO A 291 -12.95 10.67 3.80
N PRO A 292 -11.67 10.40 4.07
CA PRO A 292 -10.60 10.82 3.17
C PRO A 292 -10.51 9.94 1.92
N ALA A 293 -10.05 10.54 0.82
CA ALA A 293 -9.37 9.78 -0.23
C ALA A 293 -7.99 9.35 0.28
N ILE A 294 -7.54 8.14 -0.06
CA ILE A 294 -6.26 7.61 0.44
C ILE A 294 -5.38 7.15 -0.73
N VAL A 295 -4.20 7.77 -0.88
CA VAL A 295 -3.15 7.29 -1.78
C VAL A 295 -2.08 6.60 -0.95
N SER A 296 -1.83 5.33 -1.22
CA SER A 296 -0.88 4.49 -0.50
C SER A 296 0.37 4.25 -1.33
N VAL A 297 1.54 4.40 -0.72
CA VAL A 297 2.84 4.13 -1.35
C VAL A 297 3.57 3.07 -0.53
N TYR A 298 3.55 1.85 -1.03
CA TYR A 298 4.23 0.70 -0.44
C TYR A 298 5.72 0.70 -0.75
N ASN A 299 6.53 0.47 0.28
CA ASN A 299 7.96 0.31 0.19
C ASN A 299 8.29 -1.12 0.67
N PRO A 300 8.52 -2.07 -0.25
CA PRO A 300 8.66 -3.48 0.10
C PRO A 300 9.77 -3.71 1.15
N PRO A 301 9.48 -4.39 2.28
CA PRO A 301 10.48 -4.65 3.32
C PRO A 301 11.54 -5.64 2.83
N LEU A 302 11.22 -6.43 1.80
CA LEU A 302 12.14 -7.28 1.05
C LEU A 302 12.97 -6.51 0.01
N ALA A 303 12.90 -5.18 -0.09
CA ALA A 303 13.72 -4.37 -0.99
C ALA A 303 14.65 -3.45 -0.17
N LYS A 304 15.65 -4.04 0.49
CA LYS A 304 16.52 -3.30 1.41
C LYS A 304 17.50 -2.43 0.63
N ARG A 305 17.18 -1.13 0.55
CA ARG A 305 17.98 -0.11 -0.15
C ARG A 305 19.08 0.46 0.76
N THR A 306 20.33 0.42 0.30
CA THR A 306 21.47 1.04 0.98
C THR A 306 21.86 2.34 0.28
N TYR A 307 22.10 3.41 1.04
CA TYR A 307 22.48 4.72 0.52
C TYR A 307 23.80 5.23 1.11
N ALA A 308 24.69 5.75 0.28
CA ALA A 308 25.90 6.47 0.71
C ALA A 308 25.83 7.92 0.25
N LYS A 309 26.02 8.87 1.18
CA LYS A 309 25.90 10.33 0.92
C LYS A 309 24.59 10.69 0.17
N GLY A 310 23.51 9.98 0.48
CA GLY A 310 22.19 10.15 -0.13
C GLY A 310 21.97 9.49 -1.49
N LYS A 311 22.99 8.90 -2.12
CA LYS A 311 22.91 8.18 -3.40
C LYS A 311 22.74 6.68 -3.17
N LEU A 312 21.98 5.98 -4.02
CA LEU A 312 21.79 4.53 -3.93
C LEU A 312 23.12 3.79 -4.14
N GLN A 313 23.36 2.72 -3.39
CA GLN A 313 24.52 1.86 -3.53
C GLN A 313 24.11 0.41 -3.83
N SER A 314 23.10 -0.11 -3.16
CA SER A 314 22.60 -1.47 -3.39
C SER A 314 21.13 -1.60 -3.06
N ILE A 315 20.48 -2.59 -3.68
CA ILE A 315 19.19 -3.12 -3.27
C ILE A 315 19.38 -4.61 -3.04
N SER A 316 19.36 -5.02 -1.77
CA SER A 316 19.31 -6.44 -1.41
C SER A 316 17.86 -6.90 -1.40
N TYR A 317 17.55 -7.95 -2.16
CA TYR A 317 16.24 -8.60 -2.09
C TYR A 317 16.23 -9.85 -1.21
N LEU A 318 17.40 -10.22 -0.68
CA LEU A 318 17.60 -11.43 0.11
C LEU A 318 16.78 -11.41 1.40
N LYS A 319 16.18 -12.55 1.72
CA LYS A 319 15.41 -12.74 2.95
C LYS A 319 16.33 -12.83 4.17
N GLU A 320 16.77 -11.67 4.69
CA GLU A 320 17.70 -11.56 5.83
C GLU A 320 17.17 -12.21 7.13
N SER A 321 15.87 -12.47 7.26
CA SER A 321 15.35 -13.29 8.37
C SER A 321 14.25 -14.24 7.94
N LYS A 322 14.26 -15.45 8.54
CA LYS A 322 13.15 -16.42 8.44
C LYS A 322 11.80 -15.82 8.87
N ASN A 323 11.84 -14.75 9.68
CA ASN A 323 10.71 -14.06 10.28
C ASN A 323 10.26 -12.79 9.51
N VAL A 324 10.64 -12.59 8.23
CA VAL A 324 9.86 -11.70 7.36
C VAL A 324 8.61 -12.50 6.93
N PRO A 325 7.42 -12.29 7.54
CA PRO A 325 6.44 -13.38 7.62
C PRO A 325 5.48 -13.45 6.43
N TYR A 326 5.50 -12.47 5.53
CA TYR A 326 4.45 -12.30 4.51
C TYR A 326 5.05 -12.15 3.12
N ASP A 327 4.88 -13.19 2.32
CA ASP A 327 5.02 -13.13 0.87
C ASP A 327 3.79 -12.42 0.28
N ILE A 328 4.00 -11.19 -0.20
CA ILE A 328 2.92 -10.40 -0.80
C ILE A 328 2.66 -10.74 -2.29
N GLY A 329 3.24 -11.84 -2.78
CA GLY A 329 2.84 -12.62 -3.97
C GLY A 329 2.37 -11.79 -5.16
N PRO A 330 1.05 -11.56 -5.32
CA PRO A 330 0.47 -10.80 -6.44
C PRO A 330 1.00 -9.37 -6.62
N ILE A 331 1.63 -8.77 -5.60
CA ILE A 331 2.13 -7.39 -5.65
C ILE A 331 3.66 -7.32 -5.66
N TRP A 332 4.35 -8.27 -5.03
CA TRP A 332 5.80 -8.34 -5.01
C TRP A 332 6.26 -9.79 -4.85
N ALA A 333 6.62 -10.40 -5.98
CA ALA A 333 7.25 -11.72 -5.99
C ALA A 333 8.58 -11.70 -5.21
N PRO A 334 8.87 -12.73 -4.39
CA PRO A 334 10.17 -12.92 -3.76
C PRO A 334 11.29 -12.93 -4.80
N ARG A 335 12.48 -12.46 -4.43
CA ARG A 335 13.68 -12.41 -5.27
C ARG A 335 14.86 -12.91 -4.44
N GLU A 336 15.78 -13.63 -5.07
CA GLU A 336 16.90 -14.26 -4.37
C GLU A 336 18.26 -13.70 -4.81
N TRP A 337 18.32 -12.39 -5.08
CA TRP A 337 19.55 -11.70 -5.44
C TRP A 337 19.72 -10.35 -4.73
N ARG A 338 20.88 -9.75 -4.94
CA ARG A 338 21.21 -8.36 -4.61
C ARG A 338 21.73 -7.66 -5.86
N ASP A 339 21.30 -6.42 -6.06
CA ASP A 339 21.81 -5.54 -7.11
C ASP A 339 22.70 -4.46 -6.48
N ASP A 340 23.95 -4.33 -6.95
CA ASP A 340 24.92 -3.31 -6.53
C ASP A 340 25.17 -2.31 -7.67
N PHE A 341 24.97 -1.01 -7.40
CA PHE A 341 24.85 0.03 -8.43
C PHE A 341 26.12 0.86 -8.58
N ALA A 342 26.68 0.87 -9.79
CA ALA A 342 27.70 1.83 -10.18
C ALA A 342 27.05 3.14 -10.65
N LEU A 343 27.49 4.26 -10.10
CA LEU A 343 26.96 5.58 -10.42
C LEU A 343 27.92 6.39 -11.29
N SER A 344 27.36 7.03 -12.32
CA SER A 344 28.03 8.08 -13.09
C SER A 344 28.42 9.28 -12.21
N GLY A 345 29.33 10.14 -12.70
CA GLY A 345 29.70 11.39 -12.02
C GLY A 345 28.51 12.31 -11.71
N LYS A 346 27.44 12.24 -12.52
CA LYS A 346 26.17 12.97 -12.30
C LYS A 346 25.26 12.31 -11.25
N GLY A 347 25.63 11.18 -10.67
CA GLY A 347 24.84 10.44 -9.67
C GLY A 347 23.70 9.58 -10.23
N ARG A 348 23.56 9.49 -11.55
CA ARG A 348 22.67 8.53 -12.22
C ARG A 348 23.31 7.14 -12.25
N ILE A 349 22.51 6.08 -12.23
CA ILE A 349 22.99 4.70 -12.45
C ILE A 349 23.64 4.60 -13.83
N ALA A 350 24.82 3.97 -13.89
CA ALA A 350 25.55 3.67 -15.12
C ALA A 350 25.52 2.17 -15.42
N SER A 351 25.63 1.35 -14.38
CA SER A 351 25.47 -0.11 -14.46
C SER A 351 25.08 -0.64 -13.08
N PHE A 352 24.69 -1.89 -13.01
CA PHE A 352 24.61 -2.62 -11.76
C PHE A 352 25.11 -4.06 -11.93
N THR A 353 25.61 -4.64 -10.85
CA THR A 353 25.99 -6.05 -10.80
C THR A 353 24.97 -6.80 -9.97
N ARG A 354 24.44 -7.90 -10.50
CA ARG A 354 23.56 -8.81 -9.77
C ARG A 354 24.38 -9.95 -9.17
N THR A 355 24.11 -10.23 -7.89
CA THR A 355 24.71 -11.35 -7.16
C THR A 355 23.59 -12.22 -6.58
N THR A 356 23.59 -13.50 -6.97
CA THR A 356 22.66 -14.53 -6.48
C THR A 356 23.42 -15.45 -5.52
N PRO A 357 22.98 -15.67 -4.26
CA PRO A 357 23.67 -16.55 -3.32
C PRO A 357 23.82 -17.98 -3.86
N GLY A 358 25.00 -18.56 -3.72
CA GLY A 358 25.32 -19.88 -4.29
C GLY A 358 25.71 -19.86 -5.77
N SER A 359 25.53 -18.74 -6.48
CA SER A 359 26.18 -18.50 -7.77
C SER A 359 27.65 -18.12 -7.55
N PHE A 360 28.54 -18.64 -8.39
CA PHE A 360 29.94 -18.21 -8.48
C PHE A 360 30.15 -17.07 -9.48
N THR A 361 29.11 -16.70 -10.23
CA THR A 361 29.17 -15.66 -11.26
C THR A 361 28.37 -14.44 -10.85
N GLU A 362 29.04 -13.30 -10.77
CA GLU A 362 28.43 -11.98 -10.79
C GLU A 362 27.91 -11.67 -12.21
N GLU A 363 26.69 -11.18 -12.33
CA GLU A 363 26.05 -10.88 -13.62
C GLU A 363 25.96 -9.36 -13.82
N PRO A 364 26.72 -8.77 -14.77
CA PRO A 364 26.69 -7.33 -15.00
C PRO A 364 25.51 -6.90 -15.89
N PHE A 365 24.89 -5.78 -15.54
CA PHE A 365 23.77 -5.17 -16.24
C PHE A 365 24.05 -3.70 -16.60
N SER A 366 23.51 -3.24 -17.72
CA SER A 366 23.55 -1.83 -18.13
C SER A 366 22.56 -0.98 -17.32
N ALA A 367 22.67 0.36 -17.40
CA ALA A 367 21.72 1.28 -16.76
C ALA A 367 20.24 1.09 -17.15
N ILE A 368 19.97 0.40 -18.26
CA ILE A 368 18.62 0.13 -18.79
C ILE A 368 18.17 -1.33 -18.60
N GLY A 369 18.85 -2.08 -17.72
CA GLY A 369 18.45 -3.44 -17.35
C GLY A 369 18.81 -4.54 -18.35
N GLU A 370 19.56 -4.25 -19.42
CA GLU A 370 20.07 -5.28 -20.33
C GLU A 370 21.28 -6.02 -19.69
N LEU A 371 21.32 -7.35 -19.82
CA LEU A 371 22.46 -8.17 -19.39
C LEU A 371 23.67 -7.88 -20.29
N VAL A 372 24.84 -7.62 -19.69
CA VAL A 372 26.09 -7.33 -20.41
C VAL A 372 26.83 -8.64 -20.67
N LEU A 373 26.99 -8.98 -21.95
CA LEU A 373 27.66 -10.21 -22.40
C LEU A 373 29.17 -10.00 -22.62
N SER A 374 29.59 -8.77 -22.91
CA SER A 374 31.01 -8.40 -22.94
C SER A 374 31.23 -6.91 -22.68
N MET A 375 32.40 -6.59 -22.14
CA MET A 375 32.85 -5.23 -21.86
C MET A 375 34.14 -4.90 -22.58
N SER A 376 34.38 -3.61 -22.78
CA SER A 376 35.68 -3.07 -23.16
C SER A 376 36.66 -3.06 -21.97
N SER A 377 37.94 -2.84 -22.26
CA SER A 377 38.98 -2.61 -21.24
C SER A 377 38.73 -1.39 -20.33
N SER A 378 37.82 -0.49 -20.71
CA SER A 378 37.38 0.65 -19.89
C SER A 378 36.07 0.40 -19.12
N GLY A 379 35.55 -0.84 -19.11
CA GLY A 379 34.33 -1.21 -18.38
C GLY A 379 33.01 -0.80 -19.06
N MET A 380 33.06 -0.29 -20.30
CA MET A 380 31.85 0.00 -21.08
C MET A 380 31.28 -1.28 -21.71
N PRO A 381 29.95 -1.52 -21.68
CA PRO A 381 29.32 -2.62 -22.40
C PRO A 381 29.59 -2.56 -23.91
N LEU A 382 30.04 -3.66 -24.50
CA LEU A 382 30.22 -3.81 -25.95
C LEU A 382 29.14 -4.68 -26.57
N VAL A 383 28.67 -5.69 -25.85
CA VAL A 383 27.55 -6.54 -26.25
C VAL A 383 26.59 -6.68 -25.08
N THR A 384 25.31 -6.43 -25.32
CA THR A 384 24.23 -6.68 -24.35
C THR A 384 23.14 -7.56 -24.95
N ARG A 385 22.28 -8.10 -24.07
CA ARG A 385 21.04 -8.77 -24.46
C ARG A 385 19.93 -8.34 -23.51
N LYS A 386 18.73 -8.09 -24.05
CA LYS A 386 17.55 -7.78 -23.25
C LYS A 386 17.25 -8.96 -22.31
N VAL A 387 16.67 -8.68 -21.15
CA VAL A 387 16.10 -9.72 -20.27
C VAL A 387 14.58 -9.60 -20.17
N GLU A 388 13.94 -10.73 -19.95
CA GLU A 388 12.52 -10.83 -19.61
C GLU A 388 12.41 -11.35 -18.17
N TYR A 389 11.63 -10.66 -17.34
CA TYR A 389 11.35 -11.08 -15.96
C TYR A 389 10.08 -11.93 -15.92
N PHE A 390 10.12 -13.04 -15.18
CA PHE A 390 9.01 -13.98 -15.04
C PHE A 390 8.88 -14.46 -13.59
N ILE A 391 7.67 -14.82 -13.15
CA ILE A 391 7.48 -15.53 -11.89
C ILE A 391 7.61 -17.03 -12.18
N SER A 392 8.50 -17.71 -11.48
CA SER A 392 8.67 -19.17 -11.59
C SER A 392 7.40 -19.87 -11.10
N PRO A 393 6.75 -20.74 -11.91
CA PRO A 393 5.59 -21.51 -11.46
C PRO A 393 5.91 -22.49 -10.32
N GLU A 394 7.17 -22.93 -10.20
CA GLU A 394 7.60 -23.92 -9.22
C GLU A 394 7.88 -23.31 -7.84
N THR A 395 8.49 -22.11 -7.81
CA THR A 395 9.00 -21.48 -6.58
C THR A 395 8.24 -20.21 -6.18
N GLY A 396 7.42 -19.64 -7.08
CA GLY A 396 6.77 -18.33 -6.89
C GLY A 396 7.74 -17.15 -6.87
N THR A 397 9.05 -17.38 -7.03
CA THR A 397 10.07 -16.33 -7.06
C THR A 397 10.12 -15.66 -8.42
N LEU A 398 10.44 -14.37 -8.45
CA LEU A 398 10.82 -13.71 -9.69
C LEU A 398 12.17 -14.26 -10.16
N GLY A 399 12.26 -14.61 -11.43
CA GLY A 399 13.48 -14.89 -12.17
C GLY A 399 13.59 -13.99 -13.40
N TYR A 400 14.65 -14.18 -14.19
CA TYR A 400 14.79 -13.56 -15.49
C TYR A 400 15.50 -14.49 -16.47
N ARG A 401 15.32 -14.24 -17.77
CA ARG A 401 16.01 -14.93 -18.85
C ARG A 401 16.45 -13.94 -19.94
N PRO A 402 17.61 -14.12 -20.58
CA PRO A 402 17.98 -13.32 -21.74
C PRO A 402 17.06 -13.62 -22.93
N VAL A 403 16.62 -12.58 -23.65
CA VAL A 403 15.70 -12.66 -24.79
C VAL A 403 16.11 -11.73 -25.93
N GLY A 404 15.70 -12.06 -27.14
CA GLY A 404 16.01 -11.27 -28.35
C GLY A 404 17.46 -11.38 -28.80
N GLU A 405 17.81 -10.57 -29.79
CA GLU A 405 19.15 -10.54 -30.39
C GLU A 405 20.18 -9.81 -29.51
N GLU A 406 21.46 -10.06 -29.80
CA GLU A 406 22.56 -9.32 -29.19
C GLU A 406 22.68 -7.92 -29.77
N LYS A 407 22.67 -6.91 -28.90
CA LYS A 407 22.92 -5.54 -29.29
C LYS A 407 24.39 -5.21 -29.11
N LYS A 408 25.06 -4.88 -30.22
CA LYS A 408 26.49 -4.57 -30.27
C LYS A 408 26.69 -3.06 -30.35
N TYR A 409 27.56 -2.54 -29.49
CA TYR A 409 27.87 -1.11 -29.38
C TYR A 409 29.31 -0.87 -29.84
N ARG A 410 29.56 0.23 -30.57
CA ARG A 410 30.90 0.68 -30.90
C ARG A 410 31.57 1.34 -29.68
N LEU A 411 32.90 1.41 -29.66
CA LEU A 411 33.61 2.18 -28.65
C LEU A 411 33.12 3.65 -28.69
N GLY A 412 32.62 4.15 -27.55
CA GLY A 412 32.07 5.50 -27.42
C GLY A 412 30.56 5.60 -27.68
N GLU A 413 29.91 4.58 -28.24
CA GLU A 413 28.45 4.47 -28.20
C GLU A 413 28.01 4.09 -26.78
N SER A 414 26.98 4.76 -26.29
CA SER A 414 26.53 4.61 -24.91
C SER A 414 25.15 3.95 -24.88
N PRO A 415 24.99 2.78 -24.22
CA PRO A 415 23.66 2.24 -23.90
C PRO A 415 22.89 3.12 -22.90
N PHE A 416 23.51 4.16 -22.33
CA PHE A 416 22.98 4.97 -21.23
C PHE A 416 22.14 6.18 -21.68
N ARG A 417 21.78 6.28 -22.97
CA ARG A 417 20.86 7.30 -23.49
C ARG A 417 19.51 6.70 -23.83
N ARG A 418 18.45 7.14 -23.13
CA ARG A 418 17.08 7.07 -23.69
C ARG A 418 17.00 8.03 -24.88
N SER A 419 16.27 7.63 -25.92
CA SER A 419 15.90 8.54 -27.01
C SER A 419 14.95 9.61 -26.47
N GLY A 420 15.48 10.80 -26.17
CA GLY A 420 14.72 11.92 -25.59
C GLY A 420 15.39 12.63 -24.41
N GLU A 421 16.59 12.21 -23.97
CA GLU A 421 17.42 12.91 -22.95
C GLU A 421 18.69 13.59 -23.53
#